data_AF-A0A8S3G7E8-F1
#
_entry.id   AF-A0A8S3G7E8-F1
#
_cell.length_a   1.000
_cell.length_b   1.000
_cell.length_c   1.000
_cell.angle_alpha   90.00
_cell.angle_beta   90.00
_cell.angle_gamma   90.00
#
_symmetry.space_group_name_H-M   'P 1'
#
loop_
_entity.id
_entity.type
_entity.pdbx_description
1 polymer ?
#
loop_
_entity_poly.entity_id
_entity_poly.type
_entity_poly.pdbx_seq_one_letter_code
_entity_poly.pdbx_strand_id
1 'polypeptide(L)'
;MQRFNVGEDCPVFEGLYEFCQISVGGSLAGAVKLNRKVTDIAINWASGLRHAKKSEAPVFCYINVIVLAILELLKYQQHILYVDIDIHHGDGVEEAFYTTDRIMTVSFHQLGEYFPDTGDLR
;
A
#
# COMPACT_ATOMS: atom_id res chain seq x y z
N MET A 1 -22.61 -1.43 3.35
CA MET A 1 -21.33 -0.84 3.82
C MET A 1 -20.46 -1.86 4.53
N GLN A 2 -20.99 -2.71 5.42
CA GLN A 2 -20.24 -3.82 6.07
C GLN A 2 -19.38 -4.68 5.11
N ARG A 3 -19.90 -5.02 3.92
CA ARG A 3 -19.17 -5.85 2.94
C ARG A 3 -17.77 -5.33 2.56
N PHE A 4 -17.56 -4.01 2.55
CA PHE A 4 -16.30 -3.40 2.11
C PHE A 4 -15.49 -2.81 3.26
N ASN A 5 -15.90 -3.07 4.51
CA ASN A 5 -15.31 -2.50 5.73
C ASN A 5 -15.28 -0.95 5.76
N VAL A 6 -16.21 -0.28 5.07
CA VAL A 6 -16.36 1.18 5.12
C VAL A 6 -17.40 1.51 6.19
N GLY A 7 -17.05 2.35 7.16
CA GLY A 7 -17.87 2.63 8.34
C GLY A 7 -17.10 3.37 9.42
N GLU A 8 -16.75 2.68 10.50
CA GLU A 8 -16.19 3.29 11.73
C GLU A 8 -14.74 3.74 11.52
N ASP A 9 -13.82 2.80 11.33
CA ASP A 9 -12.39 3.10 11.10
C ASP A 9 -12.10 3.63 9.68
N CYS A 10 -13.06 3.48 8.78
CA CYS A 10 -12.98 3.96 7.40
C CYS A 10 -14.26 4.76 7.06
N PRO A 11 -14.40 5.99 7.57
CA PRO A 11 -15.62 6.77 7.41
C PRO A 11 -15.87 7.21 5.97
N VAL A 12 -17.15 7.31 5.62
CA VAL A 12 -17.56 8.01 4.41
C VAL A 12 -17.48 9.51 4.70
N PHE A 13 -16.74 10.25 3.89
CA PHE A 13 -16.64 11.71 3.97
C PHE A 13 -16.73 12.36 2.59
N GLU A 14 -17.11 13.64 2.55
CA GLU A 14 -17.15 14.41 1.32
C GLU A 14 -15.74 14.52 0.71
N GLY A 15 -15.60 14.17 -0.57
CA GLY A 15 -14.29 14.15 -1.23
C GLY A 15 -13.47 12.89 -0.99
N LEU A 16 -14.01 11.85 -0.35
CA LEU A 16 -13.31 10.56 -0.12
C LEU A 16 -12.65 10.00 -1.39
N TYR A 17 -13.38 10.00 -2.51
CA TYR A 17 -12.84 9.47 -3.76
C TYR A 17 -11.73 10.37 -4.33
N GLU A 18 -11.87 11.69 -4.25
CA GLU A 18 -10.85 12.65 -4.69
C GLU A 18 -9.57 12.53 -3.84
N PHE A 19 -9.72 12.37 -2.53
CA PHE A 19 -8.61 12.06 -1.62
C PHE A 19 -7.83 10.82 -2.08
N CYS A 20 -8.55 9.73 -2.41
CA CYS A 20 -7.94 8.51 -2.92
C CYS A 20 -7.25 8.74 -4.26
N GLN A 21 -7.86 9.50 -5.18
CA GLN A 21 -7.29 9.81 -6.50
C GLN A 21 -5.98 10.60 -6.39
N ILE A 22 -5.89 11.58 -5.49
CA ILE A 22 -4.67 12.37 -5.28
C ILE A 22 -3.54 11.48 -4.76
N SER A 23 -3.83 10.67 -3.74
CA SER A 23 -2.85 9.76 -3.13
C SER A 23 -2.32 8.75 -4.16
N VAL A 24 -3.22 8.08 -4.90
CA VAL A 24 -2.88 7.11 -5.95
C VAL A 24 -2.13 7.78 -7.10
N GLY A 25 -2.61 8.93 -7.56
CA GLY A 25 -2.03 9.65 -8.69
C GLY A 25 -0.58 10.05 -8.45
N GLY A 26 -0.25 10.51 -7.24
CA GLY A 26 1.12 10.86 -6.87
C GLY A 26 2.09 9.69 -6.98
N SER A 27 1.71 8.52 -6.45
CA SER A 27 2.59 7.34 -6.44
C SER A 27 2.70 6.68 -7.81
N LEU A 28 1.61 6.61 -8.58
CA LEU A 28 1.68 6.16 -9.98
C LEU A 28 2.53 7.08 -10.84
N ALA A 29 2.38 8.41 -10.70
CA ALA A 29 3.23 9.36 -11.42
C ALA A 29 4.71 9.21 -11.04
N GLY A 30 5.01 8.97 -9.76
CA GLY A 30 6.35 8.63 -9.28
C GLY A 30 6.91 7.37 -9.93
N ALA A 31 6.15 6.26 -9.89
CA ALA A 31 6.54 4.99 -10.51
C ALA A 31 6.79 5.12 -12.02
N VAL A 32 5.93 5.87 -12.73
CA VAL A 32 6.13 6.16 -14.17
C VAL A 32 7.42 6.93 -14.41
N LYS A 33 7.73 7.94 -13.59
CA LYS A 33 8.98 8.72 -13.72
C LYS A 33 10.22 7.84 -13.48
N LEU A 34 10.17 6.95 -12.48
CA LEU A 34 11.23 5.99 -12.19
C LEU A 34 11.44 5.01 -13.35
N ASN A 35 10.35 4.40 -13.85
CA ASN A 35 10.39 3.50 -15.00
C ASN A 35 10.97 4.15 -16.26
N ARG A 36 10.63 5.42 -16.50
CA ARG A 36 11.14 6.21 -17.63
C ARG A 36 12.58 6.69 -17.43
N LYS A 37 13.19 6.43 -16.27
CA LYS A 37 14.55 6.87 -15.92
C LYS A 37 14.73 8.39 -16.03
N VAL A 38 13.67 9.16 -15.75
CA VAL A 38 13.71 10.63 -15.72
C VAL A 38 13.92 11.19 -14.31
N THR A 39 13.94 10.32 -13.30
CA THR A 39 14.28 10.63 -11.92
C THR A 39 14.85 9.40 -11.24
N ASP A 40 15.74 9.61 -10.26
CA ASP A 40 16.28 8.55 -9.42
C ASP A 40 15.42 8.32 -8.16
N ILE A 41 14.76 9.36 -7.67
CA ILE A 41 13.96 9.34 -6.43
C ILE A 41 12.65 10.08 -6.66
N ALA A 42 11.53 9.44 -6.34
CA ALA A 42 10.21 10.05 -6.33
C ALA A 42 9.61 10.00 -4.91
N ILE A 43 9.06 11.11 -4.44
CA ILE A 43 8.49 11.24 -3.09
C ILE A 43 7.02 11.61 -3.21
N ASN A 44 6.17 10.85 -2.51
CA ASN A 44 4.76 11.18 -2.31
C ASN A 44 4.37 10.94 -0.84
N TRP A 45 4.32 12.02 -0.06
CA TRP A 45 3.96 11.94 1.37
C TRP A 45 2.48 11.65 1.61
N ALA A 46 1.62 11.87 0.61
CA ALA A 46 0.20 11.53 0.69
C ALA A 46 -0.07 10.03 0.44
N SER A 47 0.97 9.22 0.21
CA SER A 47 0.91 7.77 0.00
C SER A 47 0.87 7.00 1.33
N GLY A 48 1.27 5.73 1.33
CA GLY A 48 1.52 4.95 2.54
C GLY A 48 0.30 4.17 3.06
N LEU A 49 -0.81 4.14 2.31
CA LEU A 49 -2.03 3.44 2.65
C LEU A 49 -1.86 1.91 2.49
N ARG A 50 -1.12 1.30 3.41
CA ARG A 50 -0.60 -0.08 3.33
C ARG A 50 -1.60 -1.17 3.68
N HIS A 51 -2.64 -0.85 4.45
CA HIS A 51 -3.60 -1.83 4.94
C HIS A 51 -4.70 -2.18 3.93
N ALA A 52 -4.95 -1.30 2.96
CA ALA A 52 -6.01 -1.49 1.97
C ALA A 52 -5.90 -2.86 1.29
N LYS A 53 -7.01 -3.60 1.28
CA LYS A 53 -7.10 -4.95 0.72
C LYS A 53 -7.71 -4.91 -0.69
N LYS A 54 -7.72 -6.06 -1.38
CA LYS A 54 -8.28 -6.15 -2.74
C LYS A 54 -9.77 -5.76 -2.80
N SER A 55 -10.53 -5.98 -1.74
CA SER A 55 -11.97 -5.74 -1.72
C SER A 55 -12.49 -5.20 -0.39
N GLU A 56 -11.62 -4.67 0.47
CA GLU A 56 -11.98 -4.17 1.80
C GLU A 56 -11.09 -2.98 2.17
N ALA A 57 -11.64 -2.03 2.93
CA ALA A 57 -10.94 -0.85 3.43
C ALA A 57 -10.74 -0.95 4.94
N PRO A 58 -9.63 -1.49 5.44
CA PRO A 58 -9.28 -1.45 6.86
C PRO A 58 -8.55 -0.15 7.24
N VAL A 59 -8.86 0.35 8.45
CA VAL A 59 -8.10 1.35 9.22
C VAL A 59 -7.52 2.48 8.35
N PHE A 60 -8.40 3.40 7.94
CA PHE A 60 -8.11 4.59 7.14
C PHE A 60 -7.57 4.34 5.71
N CYS A 61 -7.39 3.09 5.28
CA CYS A 61 -6.83 2.74 3.97
C CYS A 61 -7.90 2.21 3.01
N TYR A 62 -8.31 3.04 2.04
CA TYR A 62 -9.35 2.66 1.05
C TYR A 62 -8.80 2.04 -0.23
N ILE A 63 -7.66 2.54 -0.73
CA ILE A 63 -6.99 2.04 -1.94
C ILE A 63 -5.52 1.79 -1.61
N ASN A 64 -5.01 0.63 -1.97
CA ASN A 64 -3.60 0.30 -1.76
C ASN A 64 -2.72 0.95 -2.82
N VAL A 65 -2.31 2.18 -2.52
CA VAL A 65 -1.49 3.02 -3.39
C VAL A 65 -0.14 2.37 -3.71
N ILE A 66 0.41 1.63 -2.74
CA ILE A 66 1.73 0.99 -2.83
C ILE A 66 1.67 -0.17 -3.82
N VAL A 67 0.64 -1.03 -3.71
CA VAL A 67 0.42 -2.14 -4.65
C VAL A 67 0.31 -1.62 -6.08
N LEU A 68 -0.46 -0.55 -6.31
CA LEU A 68 -0.60 0.04 -7.64
C LEU A 68 0.74 0.59 -8.18
N ALA A 69 1.54 1.24 -7.34
CA ALA A 69 2.86 1.73 -7.72
C ALA A 69 3.83 0.59 -8.05
N ILE A 70 3.83 -0.49 -7.25
CA ILE A 70 4.66 -1.68 -7.49
C ILE A 70 4.24 -2.35 -8.81
N LEU A 71 2.95 -2.49 -9.09
CA LEU A 71 2.46 -3.03 -10.36
C LEU A 71 2.91 -2.19 -11.56
N GLU A 72 2.98 -0.87 -11.42
CA GLU A 72 3.55 0.01 -12.44
C GLU A 72 5.05 -0.25 -12.62
N LEU A 73 5.82 -0.33 -11.52
CA LEU A 73 7.26 -0.61 -11.57
C LEU A 73 7.58 -1.98 -12.21
N LEU A 74 6.77 -3.01 -11.94
CA LEU A 74 6.94 -4.37 -12.48
C LEU A 74 6.82 -4.46 -14.00
N LYS A 75 6.35 -3.40 -14.68
CA LYS A 75 6.36 -3.33 -16.15
C LYS A 75 7.79 -3.27 -16.72
N TYR A 76 8.75 -2.76 -15.95
CA TYR A 76 10.13 -2.56 -16.38
C TYR A 76 11.16 -3.20 -15.45
N GLN A 77 10.81 -3.41 -14.18
CA GLN A 77 11.68 -4.03 -13.19
C GLN A 77 11.32 -5.50 -13.00
N GLN A 78 12.32 -6.38 -13.03
CA GLN A 78 12.10 -7.81 -12.83
C GLN A 78 11.80 -8.13 -11.36
N HIS A 79 12.52 -7.49 -10.44
CA HIS A 79 12.44 -7.67 -8.99
C HIS A 79 12.25 -6.33 -8.30
N ILE A 80 11.40 -6.28 -7.27
CA ILE A 80 11.12 -5.10 -6.45
C ILE A 80 11.30 -5.45 -4.97
N LEU A 81 11.99 -4.58 -4.23
CA LEU A 81 12.03 -4.63 -2.77
C LEU A 81 11.06 -3.58 -2.22
N TYR A 82 10.16 -4.01 -1.35
CA TYR A 82 9.30 -3.16 -0.55
C TYR A 82 9.77 -3.19 0.90
N VAL A 83 10.07 -2.02 1.47
CA VAL A 83 10.49 -1.86 2.88
C VAL A 83 9.45 -1.02 3.61
N ASP A 84 8.97 -1.54 4.72
CA ASP A 84 7.98 -0.92 5.58
C ASP A 84 8.53 -0.70 6.99
N ILE A 85 8.45 0.56 7.43
CA ILE A 85 8.91 1.02 8.75
C ILE A 85 7.76 1.62 9.58
N ASP A 86 6.52 1.43 9.13
CA ASP A 86 5.34 1.77 9.92
C ASP A 86 5.27 0.91 11.18
N ILE A 87 4.71 1.45 12.26
CA ILE A 87 4.53 0.69 13.49
C ILE A 87 3.56 -0.48 13.30
N HIS A 88 2.64 -0.37 12.33
CA HIS A 88 1.72 -1.45 11.97
C HIS A 88 2.30 -2.30 10.84
N HIS A 89 2.03 -3.61 10.88
CA HIS A 89 2.43 -4.50 9.80
C HIS A 89 1.85 -4.07 8.44
N GLY A 90 2.67 -4.07 7.39
CA GLY A 90 2.29 -3.77 6.00
C GLY A 90 1.46 -4.87 5.32
N ASP A 91 0.46 -5.38 6.02
CA ASP A 91 -0.32 -6.58 5.70
C ASP A 91 -1.03 -6.55 4.34
N GLY A 92 -1.56 -5.40 3.90
CA GLY A 92 -2.22 -5.29 2.60
C GLY A 92 -1.23 -5.40 1.43
N VAL A 93 0.00 -4.90 1.59
CA VAL A 93 1.05 -5.02 0.57
C VAL A 93 1.62 -6.44 0.57
N GLU A 94 1.85 -7.03 1.74
CA GLU A 94 2.28 -8.43 1.87
C GLU A 94 1.27 -9.39 1.23
N GLU A 95 -0.01 -9.28 1.58
CA GLU A 95 -1.07 -10.15 1.04
C GLU A 95 -1.15 -10.06 -0.50
N ALA A 96 -1.03 -8.85 -1.06
CA ALA A 96 -1.13 -8.63 -2.50
C ALA A 96 -0.01 -9.33 -3.30
N PHE A 97 1.14 -9.57 -2.69
CA PHE A 97 2.31 -10.16 -3.34
C PHE A 97 2.78 -11.48 -2.71
N TYR A 98 1.99 -12.05 -1.80
CA TYR A 98 2.36 -13.22 -0.99
C TYR A 98 2.82 -14.44 -1.80
N THR A 99 2.31 -14.59 -3.04
CA THR A 99 2.56 -15.77 -3.88
C THR A 99 3.50 -15.50 -5.06
N THR A 100 4.26 -14.40 -5.05
CA THR A 100 5.22 -14.10 -6.12
C THR A 100 6.63 -13.88 -5.57
N ASP A 101 7.61 -14.35 -6.33
CA ASP A 101 9.04 -14.17 -6.06
C ASP A 101 9.60 -12.85 -6.64
N ARG A 102 8.81 -12.12 -7.42
CA ARG A 102 9.22 -10.85 -8.02
C ARG A 102 9.24 -9.68 -7.04
N ILE A 103 8.64 -9.85 -5.86
CA ILE A 103 8.48 -8.82 -4.86
C ILE A 103 8.87 -9.39 -3.51
N MET A 104 9.82 -8.74 -2.84
CA MET A 104 10.16 -9.02 -1.45
C MET A 104 9.53 -7.94 -0.58
N THR A 105 8.67 -8.33 0.36
CA THR A 105 8.10 -7.44 1.37
C THR A 105 8.84 -7.61 2.68
N VAL A 106 9.38 -6.52 3.22
CA VAL A 106 10.08 -6.50 4.51
C VAL A 106 9.43 -5.45 5.39
N SER A 107 8.87 -5.86 6.53
CA SER A 107 8.20 -4.97 7.47
C SER A 107 8.79 -5.11 8.87
N PHE A 108 9.00 -3.98 9.54
CA PHE A 108 9.38 -3.92 10.96
C PHE A 108 8.25 -3.23 11.72
N HIS A 109 7.55 -3.98 12.57
CA HIS A 109 6.31 -3.51 13.20
C HIS A 109 6.17 -4.04 14.65
N GLN A 110 5.26 -3.44 15.40
CA GLN A 110 4.83 -3.93 16.71
C GLN A 110 3.94 -5.17 16.53
N LEU A 111 4.18 -6.22 17.32
CA LEU A 111 3.44 -7.49 17.29
C LEU A 111 2.86 -7.82 18.68
N GLY A 112 1.67 -8.43 18.71
CA GLY A 112 0.97 -8.86 19.92
C GLY A 112 0.03 -7.79 20.49
N GLU A 113 -1.28 -8.11 20.52
CA GLU A 113 -2.35 -7.19 20.94
C GLU A 113 -2.32 -5.83 20.21
N TYR A 114 -1.82 -5.82 18.97
CA TYR A 114 -1.63 -4.62 18.18
C TYR A 114 -2.09 -4.84 16.74
N PHE A 115 -2.85 -3.90 16.19
CA PHE A 115 -3.35 -4.00 14.81
C PHE A 115 -2.18 -4.06 13.80
N PRO A 116 -2.25 -4.85 12.71
CA PRO A 116 -3.31 -5.78 12.32
C PRO A 116 -3.16 -7.20 12.91
N ASP A 117 -2.22 -7.42 13.83
CA ASP A 117 -1.91 -8.70 14.47
C ASP A 117 -1.59 -9.83 13.45
N THR A 118 -0.84 -9.46 12.42
CA THR A 118 -0.24 -10.35 11.41
C THR A 118 1.26 -10.03 11.28
N GLY A 119 2.00 -10.81 10.48
CA GLY A 119 3.44 -10.58 10.29
C GLY A 119 4.34 -11.22 11.37
N ASP A 120 3.84 -12.25 12.07
CA ASP A 120 4.67 -13.05 12.98
C ASP A 120 5.76 -13.83 12.21
N LEU A 121 6.83 -14.19 12.92
CA LEU A 121 7.94 -15.01 12.43
C LEU A 121 7.58 -16.49 12.26
N ARG A 122 6.43 -16.94 12.80
CA ARG A 122 6.09 -18.36 12.98
C ARG A 122 5.10 -18.89 11.95
#